data_AF-X1DWW2-F1
#
_entry.id   AF-X1DWW2-F1
#
_cell.length_a   1.000
_cell.length_b   1.000
_cell.length_c   1.000
_cell.angle_alpha   90.00
_cell.angle_beta   90.00
_cell.angle_gamma   90.00
#
_symmetry.space_group_name_H-M   'P 1'
#
loop_
_entity.id
_entity.type
_entity.pdbx_description
1 polymer ?
#
loop_
_entity_poly.entity_id
_entity_poly.type
_entity_poly.pdbx_seq_one_letter_code
_entity_poly.pdbx_strand_id
1 'polypeptide(L)' 'MAISAGHLVYGSSWETSTTKIELMLWGDNYKINLTLFYTSKELEEWVKRIKEKEALKDL' A
#
# COMPACT_ATOMS: atom_id res chain seq x y z
N MET A 1 18.83 -1.68 20.05
CA MET A 1 19.49 -2.09 18.79
C MET A 1 18.50 -2.92 17.99
N ALA A 2 17.80 -2.34 17.02
CA ALA A 2 16.76 -3.04 16.25
C ALA A 2 17.33 -3.81 15.05
N ILE A 3 18.40 -3.28 14.43
CA ILE A 3 19.09 -3.94 13.29
C ILE A 3 19.77 -5.25 13.73
N SER A 4 20.28 -5.33 14.97
CA SER A 4 20.92 -6.55 15.48
C SER A 4 19.95 -7.68 15.84
N ALA A 5 18.65 -7.41 15.89
CA ALA A 5 17.60 -8.40 16.17
C ALA A 5 16.99 -9.00 14.89
N GLY A 6 17.44 -8.58 13.69
CA GLY A 6 16.93 -9.08 12.42
C GLY A 6 15.63 -8.42 11.94
N HIS A 7 15.10 -7.43 12.67
CA HIS A 7 13.96 -6.62 12.24
C HIS A 7 14.38 -5.56 11.22
N LEU A 8 13.73 -5.59 10.06
CA LEU A 8 13.97 -4.73 8.92
C LEU A 8 12.63 -4.17 8.43
N VAL A 9 12.48 -2.84 8.37
CA VAL A 9 11.33 -2.19 7.70
C VAL A 9 11.81 -0.89 7.07
N TYR A 10 11.80 -0.83 5.74
CA TYR A 10 12.07 0.36 4.93
C TYR A 10 10.99 0.50 3.88
N GLY A 11 10.58 1.75 3.62
CA GLY A 11 9.53 2.05 2.65
C GLY A 11 9.82 3.32 1.88
N SER A 12 9.34 3.36 0.63
CA SER A 12 9.25 4.58 -0.17
C SER A 12 7.93 4.58 -0.92
N SER A 13 7.29 5.75 -1.00
CA SER A 13 6.05 5.93 -1.73
C SER A 13 6.14 7.17 -2.59
N TRP A 14 5.65 7.07 -3.82
CA TRP A 14 5.54 8.20 -4.73
C TRP A 14 4.34 8.01 -5.64
N GLU A 15 4.00 9.05 -6.39
CA GLU A 15 2.85 9.01 -7.27
C GLU A 15 3.16 9.64 -8.63
N THR A 16 2.45 9.17 -9.63
CA THR A 16 2.32 9.81 -10.93
C THR A 16 0.94 10.49 -11.02
N SER A 17 0.62 11.05 -12.18
CA SER A 17 -0.73 11.57 -12.45
C SER A 17 -1.83 10.50 -12.32
N THR A 18 -1.51 9.22 -12.53
CA THR A 18 -2.51 8.14 -12.62
C THR A 18 -2.34 7.02 -11.58
N THR A 19 -1.16 6.90 -10.96
CA THR A 19 -0.80 5.72 -10.16
C THR A 19 -0.12 6.12 -8.86
N LYS A 20 -0.47 5.44 -7.77
CA LYS A 20 0.30 5.44 -6.51
C LYS A 20 1.22 4.23 -6.50
N ILE A 21 2.47 4.43 -6.11
CA ILE A 21 3.51 3.40 -6.13
C ILE A 21 4.12 3.32 -4.74
N GLU A 22 4.21 2.11 -4.19
CA GLU A 22 4.80 1.85 -2.88
C GLU A 22 5.83 0.72 -3.00
N LEU A 23 7.04 0.97 -2.52
CA LEU A 23 8.11 -0.02 -2.39
C LEU A 23 8.34 -0.29 -0.91
N MET A 24 8.25 -1.55 -0.50
CA MET A 24 8.47 -1.96 0.88
C MET A 24 9.50 -3.07 0.94
N LEU A 25 10.57 -2.84 1.70
CA LEU A 25 11.56 -3.82 2.09
C LEU A 25 11.35 -4.12 3.57
N TRP A 26 10.88 -5.32 3.89
CA TRP A 26 10.58 -5.69 5.26
C TRP A 26 11.02 -7.11 5.58
N GLY A 27 11.24 -7.40 6.85
CA GLY A 27 11.72 -8.70 7.26
C GLY A 27 11.92 -8.81 8.77
N ASP A 28 11.95 -10.05 9.22
CA ASP A 28 12.27 -10.44 10.59
C ASP A 28 13.14 -11.70 10.52
N ASN A 29 14.05 -11.88 11.48
CA ASN A 29 14.86 -13.09 11.65
C ASN A 29 15.55 -13.51 10.35
N TYR A 30 16.17 -12.55 9.68
CA TYR A 30 16.92 -12.74 8.42
C TYR A 30 16.07 -13.20 7.21
N LYS A 31 14.75 -13.20 7.33
CA LYS A 31 13.83 -13.43 6.19
C LYS A 31 13.37 -12.10 5.64
N ILE A 32 13.88 -11.78 4.45
CA ILE A 32 13.65 -10.50 3.78
C ILE A 32 12.59 -10.67 2.70
N ASN A 33 11.63 -9.74 2.67
CA ASN A 33 10.60 -9.58 1.65
C ASN A 33 10.77 -8.21 1.00
N LEU A 34 10.72 -8.19 -0.34
CA LEU A 34 10.65 -6.96 -1.11
C LEU A 34 9.32 -6.97 -1.89
N THR A 35 8.52 -5.94 -1.70
CA THR A 35 7.20 -5.82 -2.34
C THR A 35 7.07 -4.47 -3.02
N LEU A 36 6.47 -4.48 -4.20
CA LEU A 36 6.19 -3.30 -5.01
C LEU A 36 4.69 -3.29 -5.33
N PHE A 37 4.00 -2.26 -4.88
CA PHE A 37 2.57 -2.07 -5.10
C PHE A 37 2.34 -0.99 -6.15
N TYR A 38 1.36 -1.23 -7.02
CA TYR A 38 0.87 -0.28 -8.00
C TYR A 38 -0.65 -0.16 -7.86
N THR A 39 -1.11 1.02 -7.46
CA THR A 39 -2.53 1.30 -7.27
C THR A 39 -2.98 2.36 -8.27
N SER A 40 -3.95 2.00 -9.13
CA SER A 40 -4.58 2.97 -10.05
C SER A 40 -5.47 3.93 -9.26
N LYS A 41 -5.21 5.22 -9.39
CA LYS A 41 -6.00 6.29 -8.75
C LYS A 41 -7.43 6.30 -9.27
N GLU A 42 -7.61 6.06 -10.56
CA GLU A 42 -8.93 5.96 -11.17
C GLU A 42 -9.71 4.81 -10.51
N LEU A 43 -9.17 3.59 -10.49
CA LEU A 43 -9.89 2.45 -9.91
C LEU A 43 -10.20 2.65 -8.42
N GLU A 44 -9.29 3.28 -7.67
CA GLU A 44 -9.52 3.63 -6.27
C GLU A 44 -10.72 4.59 -6.12
N GLU A 45 -10.85 5.59 -6.99
CA GLU A 45 -12.01 6.49 -7.02
C GLU A 45 -13.30 5.78 -7.40
N TRP A 46 -13.26 4.89 -8.39
CA TRP A 46 -14.42 4.09 -8.79
C TRP A 46 -14.94 3.24 -7.62
N VAL A 47 -14.04 2.55 -6.91
CA VAL A 47 -14.39 1.76 -5.72
C VAL A 47 -15.01 2.64 -4.64
N LYS A 48 -14.45 3.83 -4.40
CA LYS A 48 -14.99 4.79 -3.42
C LYS A 48 -16.42 5.20 -3.77
N ARG A 49 -16.68 5.56 -5.03
CA ARG A 49 -18.02 5.97 -5.50
C ARG A 49 -19.05 4.84 -5.41
N ILE A 50 -18.65 3.59 -5.65
CA ILE A 50 -19.54 2.43 -5.50
C ILE A 50 -19.93 2.26 -4.03
N LYS A 51 -18.96 2.29 -3.11
CA LYS A 51 -19.20 2.16 -1.67
C LYS A 51 -20.10 3.27 -1.12
N GLU A 52 -19.90 4.51 -1.57
CA GLU A 52 -20.76 5.64 -1.20
C GLU A 52 -22.20 5.43 -1.68
N LYS A 53 -22.40 4.92 -2.90
CA LYS A 53 -23.73 4.60 -3.42
C LYS A 53 -24.40 3.44 -2.68
N GLU A 54 -23.64 2.44 -2.26
CA GLU A 54 -24.17 1.33 -1.45
C GLU A 54 -24.62 1.82 -0.08
N ALA A 55 -23.78 2.60 0.62
CA ALA A 55 -24.12 3.15 1.93
C ALA A 55 -25.37 4.05 1.90
N LEU A 56 -25.62 4.76 0.80
CA LEU A 56 -26.83 5.57 0.60
C LEU A 56 -28.10 4.74 0.31
N LYS A 57 -27.97 3.47 -0.12
CA LYS A 57 -29.12 2.58 -0.33
C LYS A 57 -29.60 1.92 0.94
N ASP A 58 -28.73 1.82 1.94
CA ASP A 58 -29.03 1.23 3.26
C ASP A 58 -29.62 2.25 4.25
N LEU A 59 -29.89 3.49 3.80
CA LEU A 59 -30.47 4.60 4.56
C LEU A 59 -31.93 4.85 4.15
#